data_AF-A0AA43DHL5-F1
#
_entry.id   AF-A0AA43DHL5-F1
#
_cell.length_a   1.000
_cell.length_b   1.000
_cell.length_c   1.000
_cell.angle_alpha   90.00
_cell.angle_beta   90.00
_cell.angle_gamma   90.00
#
_symmetry.space_group_name_H-M   'P 1'
#
loop_
_entity.id
_entity.type
_entity.pdbx_description
1 polymer ?
#
loop_
_entity_poly.entity_id
_entity_poly.type
_entity_poly.pdbx_seq_one_letter_code
_entity_poly.pdbx_strand_id
1 'polypeptide(L)'
;SIRTNIYPVPDLRNPFLGVHFTITADGKAKIGPTAIPAMWRENYEGFSNFELGELMEVASRGLGLLTGAGFDFRRLALEEITKYSRGKMVALASVLAEGVDERNYQKWGRPGIRAQLLDITKKKLEMDFVLEGDHRSMHVLNAVSPAFTCSLPFASYVCDHIDKALK
;
A
#
# COMPACT_ATOMS: atom_id res chain seq x y z
N SER A 1 -9.06 -17.22 19.37
CA SER A 1 -7.77 -17.02 18.70
C SER A 1 -8.02 -16.93 17.20
N ILE A 2 -7.56 -15.87 16.54
CA ILE A 2 -7.73 -15.67 15.10
C ILE A 2 -6.78 -16.61 14.36
N ARG A 3 -7.30 -17.38 13.38
CA ARG A 3 -6.54 -18.41 12.65
C ARG A 3 -6.41 -18.15 11.15
N THR A 4 -7.05 -17.11 10.65
CA THR A 4 -7.05 -16.73 9.24
C THR A 4 -6.89 -15.23 9.09
N ASN A 5 -6.44 -14.77 7.93
CA ASN A 5 -6.45 -13.35 7.62
C ASN A 5 -7.91 -12.84 7.57
N ILE A 6 -8.14 -11.66 8.14
CA ILE A 6 -9.46 -11.02 8.15
C ILE A 6 -9.30 -9.64 7.55
N TYR A 7 -10.02 -9.40 6.47
CA TYR A 7 -10.01 -8.16 5.72
C TYR A 7 -11.38 -7.50 5.77
N PRO A 8 -11.44 -6.15 5.84
CA PRO A 8 -12.70 -5.43 5.65
C PRO A 8 -13.19 -5.62 4.22
N VAL A 9 -14.50 -5.41 4.02
CA VAL A 9 -15.08 -5.37 2.68
C VAL A 9 -14.47 -4.19 1.91
N PRO A 10 -13.92 -4.39 0.70
CA PRO A 10 -13.30 -3.31 -0.06
C PRO A 10 -14.31 -2.22 -0.43
N ASP A 11 -13.95 -0.95 -0.21
CA ASP A 11 -14.66 0.21 -0.76
C ASP A 11 -14.01 0.58 -2.09
N LEU A 12 -14.76 0.50 -3.20
CA LEU A 12 -14.25 0.79 -4.55
C LEU A 12 -13.76 2.23 -4.72
N ARG A 13 -14.16 3.15 -3.83
CA ARG A 13 -13.69 4.54 -3.83
C ARG A 13 -12.31 4.68 -3.20
N ASN A 14 -11.89 3.68 -2.41
CA ASN A 14 -10.64 3.71 -1.68
C ASN A 14 -9.63 2.77 -2.35
N PRO A 15 -8.42 3.25 -2.64
CA PRO A 15 -7.38 2.40 -3.22
C PRO A 15 -6.86 1.33 -2.25
N PHE A 16 -7.27 1.39 -0.97
CA PHE A 16 -6.71 0.61 0.12
C PHE A 16 -7.81 0.00 0.99
N LEU A 17 -7.60 -1.24 1.43
CA LEU A 17 -8.58 -1.99 2.21
C LEU A 17 -8.77 -1.44 3.63
N GLY A 18 -7.72 -0.91 4.26
CA GLY A 18 -7.77 -0.37 5.62
C GLY A 18 -7.17 -1.29 6.68
N VAL A 19 -7.64 -1.20 7.92
CA VAL A 19 -7.11 -2.04 9.01
C VAL A 19 -7.58 -3.48 8.82
N HIS A 20 -6.66 -4.44 8.94
CA HIS A 20 -6.93 -5.86 8.73
C HIS A 20 -6.10 -6.72 9.68
N PHE A 21 -6.45 -8.00 9.79
CA PHE A 21 -5.70 -9.01 10.51
C PHE A 21 -4.88 -9.85 9.55
N THR A 22 -3.60 -9.99 9.86
CA THR A 22 -2.66 -10.86 9.16
C THR A 22 -2.10 -11.89 10.12
N ILE A 23 -2.20 -13.17 9.76
CA ILE A 23 -1.56 -14.26 10.48
C ILE A 23 -0.16 -14.45 9.94
N THR A 24 0.82 -14.35 10.82
CA THR A 24 2.23 -14.55 10.48
C THR A 24 2.60 -16.03 10.44
N ALA A 25 3.72 -16.35 9.79
CA ALA A 25 4.22 -17.73 9.69
C ALA A 25 4.50 -18.39 11.05
N ASP A 26 4.76 -17.60 12.10
CA ASP A 26 4.92 -18.07 13.49
C ASP A 26 3.58 -18.17 14.25
N GLY A 27 2.44 -18.08 13.56
CA GLY A 27 1.10 -18.26 14.12
C GLY A 27 0.58 -17.09 14.97
N LYS A 28 1.24 -15.93 14.93
CA LYS A 28 0.78 -14.72 15.63
C LYS A 28 -0.15 -13.91 14.74
N ALA A 29 -1.05 -13.16 15.38
CA ALA A 29 -1.88 -12.18 14.69
C ALA A 29 -1.23 -10.79 14.75
N LYS A 30 -1.19 -10.10 13.62
CA LYS A 30 -0.80 -8.69 13.52
C LYS A 30 -1.97 -7.89 12.97
N ILE A 31 -2.11 -6.67 13.47
CA ILE A 31 -2.98 -5.65 12.89
C ILE A 31 -2.11 -4.60 12.20
N GLY A 32 -2.58 -4.10 11.08
CA GLY A 32 -1.90 -3.03 10.37
C GLY A 32 -2.86 -2.30 9.44
N PRO A 33 -2.64 -1.00 9.22
CA PRO A 33 -3.34 -0.27 8.16
C PRO A 33 -2.73 -0.63 6.81
N THR A 34 -3.49 -0.42 5.74
CA THR A 34 -3.00 -0.65 4.38
C THR A 34 -2.15 0.51 3.84
N ALA A 35 -2.39 1.75 4.26
CA ALA A 35 -1.79 2.90 3.60
C ALA A 35 -1.35 3.97 4.57
N ILE A 36 -0.08 3.88 4.95
CA ILE A 36 0.62 4.96 5.62
C ILE A 36 1.71 5.46 4.66
N PRO A 37 1.81 6.78 4.40
CA PRO A 37 2.89 7.31 3.58
C PRO A 37 4.24 7.11 4.27
N ALA A 38 5.17 6.45 3.56
CA ALA A 38 6.58 6.47 3.90
C ALA A 38 7.21 7.74 3.34
N MET A 39 8.00 8.45 4.14
CA MET A 39 8.50 9.78 3.78
C MET A 39 9.83 9.73 3.00
N TRP A 40 10.52 8.61 3.01
CA TRP A 40 11.71 8.31 2.22
C TRP A 40 11.79 6.79 1.99
N ARG A 41 12.62 6.31 1.06
CA ARG A 41 12.62 4.90 0.58
C ARG A 41 12.92 3.90 1.69
N GLU A 42 13.79 4.27 2.62
CA GLU A 42 14.27 3.42 3.71
C GLU A 42 13.65 3.77 5.07
N ASN A 43 12.44 4.35 5.09
CA ASN A 43 11.71 4.76 6.30
C ASN A 43 11.09 3.58 7.07
N TYR A 44 11.87 2.53 7.31
CA TYR A 44 11.43 1.31 8.02
C TYR A 44 11.44 1.47 9.55
N GLU A 45 12.24 2.40 10.08
CA GLU A 45 12.39 2.58 11.53
C GLU A 45 12.67 4.04 11.88
N GLY A 46 11.68 4.73 12.46
CA GLY A 46 11.84 6.09 12.97
C GLY A 46 12.45 7.05 11.96
N PHE A 47 13.57 7.69 12.34
CA PHE A 47 14.36 8.60 11.50
C PHE A 47 15.60 7.94 10.86
N SER A 48 15.69 6.61 10.87
CA SER A 48 16.80 5.89 10.25
C SER A 48 16.82 6.10 8.73
N ASN A 49 18.02 6.14 8.14
CA ASN A 49 18.25 6.35 6.71
C ASN A 49 17.55 7.60 6.15
N PHE A 50 17.45 8.64 6.95
CA PHE A 50 16.79 9.88 6.57
C PHE A 50 17.45 10.53 5.36
N GLU A 51 16.64 10.91 4.38
CA GLU A 51 17.08 11.63 3.19
C GLU A 51 16.14 12.81 2.91
N LEU A 52 16.67 14.03 3.01
CA LEU A 52 15.88 15.26 2.87
C LEU A 52 15.35 15.45 1.45
N GLY A 53 16.14 15.05 0.43
CA GLY A 53 15.71 15.14 -0.95
C GLY A 53 14.46 14.31 -1.23
N GLU A 54 14.43 13.09 -0.70
CA GLU A 54 13.28 12.19 -0.84
C GLU A 54 12.07 12.68 -0.04
N LEU A 55 12.28 13.20 1.17
CA LEU A 55 11.20 13.82 1.94
C LEU A 55 10.52 14.94 1.15
N MET A 56 11.31 15.86 0.59
CA MET A 56 10.77 16.99 -0.18
C MET A 56 10.08 16.53 -1.46
N GLU A 57 10.62 15.51 -2.12
CA GLU A 57 10.02 14.91 -3.31
C GLU A 57 8.67 14.24 -2.98
N VAL A 58 8.61 13.41 -1.93
CA VAL A 58 7.38 12.76 -1.47
C VAL A 58 6.36 13.81 -1.03
N ALA A 59 6.77 14.82 -0.27
CA ALA A 59 5.87 15.88 0.20
C ALA A 59 5.29 16.71 -0.96
N SER A 60 6.13 17.13 -1.92
CA SER A 60 5.70 17.93 -3.07
C SER A 60 4.76 17.14 -3.99
N ARG A 61 5.10 15.89 -4.31
CA ARG A 61 4.26 14.99 -5.11
C ARG A 61 2.96 14.63 -4.39
N GLY A 62 3.02 14.39 -3.08
CA GLY A 62 1.85 14.13 -2.24
C GLY A 62 0.89 15.32 -2.18
N LEU A 63 1.41 16.55 -2.12
CA LEU A 63 0.59 17.76 -2.24
C LEU A 63 -0.03 17.90 -3.64
N GLY A 64 0.72 17.52 -4.68
CA GLY A 64 0.21 17.40 -6.05
C GLY A 64 -1.00 16.46 -6.16
N LEU A 65 -0.93 15.30 -5.51
CA LEU A 65 -2.07 14.36 -5.42
C LEU A 65 -3.28 14.98 -4.70
N LEU A 66 -3.06 15.65 -3.56
CA LEU A 66 -4.13 16.31 -2.79
C LEU A 66 -4.82 17.45 -3.55
N THR A 67 -4.15 18.04 -4.53
CA THR A 67 -4.70 19.13 -5.35
C THR A 67 -5.33 18.63 -6.65
N GLY A 68 -4.84 17.52 -7.21
CA GLY A 68 -5.35 16.93 -8.45
C GLY A 68 -6.50 15.94 -8.28
N ALA A 69 -6.53 15.17 -7.19
CA ALA A 69 -7.42 14.01 -7.04
C ALA A 69 -8.80 14.30 -6.41
N GLY A 70 -9.30 15.54 -6.51
CA GLY A 70 -10.62 15.92 -5.99
C GLY A 70 -10.75 15.82 -4.47
N PHE A 71 -11.98 15.91 -3.96
CA PHE A 71 -12.30 15.89 -2.53
C PHE A 71 -12.02 14.53 -1.86
N ASP A 72 -12.10 13.44 -2.63
CA ASP A 72 -11.96 12.07 -2.11
C ASP A 72 -10.54 11.75 -1.62
N PHE A 73 -9.49 12.20 -2.30
CA PHE A 73 -8.11 11.92 -1.88
C PHE A 73 -7.72 12.66 -0.59
N ARG A 74 -8.26 13.87 -0.37
CA ARG A 74 -8.03 14.62 0.88
C ARG A 74 -8.68 13.92 2.07
N ARG A 75 -9.92 13.45 1.91
CA ARG A 75 -10.62 12.65 2.91
C ARG A 75 -9.83 11.38 3.22
N LEU A 76 -9.40 10.65 2.19
CA LEU A 76 -8.55 9.47 2.32
C LEU A 76 -7.27 9.73 3.11
N ALA A 77 -6.51 10.78 2.76
CA ALA A 77 -5.27 11.11 3.46
C ALA A 77 -5.50 11.40 4.95
N LEU A 78 -6.56 12.15 5.29
CA LEU A 78 -6.93 12.42 6.69
C LEU A 78 -7.34 11.14 7.42
N GLU A 79 -8.16 10.30 6.80
CA GLU A 79 -8.57 9.02 7.36
C GLU A 79 -7.37 8.12 7.64
N GLU A 80 -6.41 8.03 6.71
CA GLU A 80 -5.19 7.24 6.86
C GLU A 80 -4.24 7.78 7.93
N ILE A 81 -4.03 9.11 8.00
CA ILE A 81 -3.14 9.73 9.01
C ILE A 81 -3.63 9.42 10.44
N THR A 82 -4.94 9.40 10.65
CA THR A 82 -5.46 9.08 11.99
C THR A 82 -5.17 7.64 12.44
N LYS A 83 -4.83 6.72 11.51
CA LYS A 83 -4.48 5.32 11.80
C LYS A 83 -3.05 5.16 12.35
N TYR A 84 -2.25 6.23 12.43
CA TYR A 84 -0.99 6.20 13.18
C TYR A 84 -1.21 5.98 14.69
N SER A 85 -2.39 6.32 15.21
CA SER A 85 -2.74 6.05 16.61
C SER A 85 -3.02 4.56 16.81
N ARG A 86 -2.26 3.93 17.72
CA ARG A 86 -2.49 2.55 18.17
C ARG A 86 -3.94 2.34 18.62
N GLY A 87 -4.46 3.22 19.47
CA GLY A 87 -5.82 3.10 19.99
C GLY A 87 -6.87 3.12 18.87
N LYS A 88 -6.70 4.00 17.88
CA LYS A 88 -7.61 4.05 16.72
C LYS A 88 -7.49 2.82 15.83
N MET A 89 -6.27 2.31 15.62
CA MET A 89 -6.04 1.08 14.87
C MET A 89 -6.70 -0.13 15.52
N VAL A 90 -6.57 -0.27 16.84
CA VAL A 90 -7.23 -1.34 17.61
C VAL A 90 -8.75 -1.19 17.56
N ALA A 91 -9.27 0.03 17.71
CA ALA A 91 -10.72 0.29 17.63
C ALA A 91 -11.31 -0.05 16.24
N LEU A 92 -10.57 0.21 15.16
CA LEU A 92 -10.98 -0.20 13.81
C LEU A 92 -10.89 -1.73 13.64
N ALA A 93 -9.88 -2.36 14.22
CA ALA A 93 -9.72 -3.81 14.18
C ALA A 93 -10.81 -4.54 15.00
N SER A 94 -11.29 -3.97 16.10
CA SER A 94 -12.33 -4.57 16.94
C SER A 94 -13.70 -4.63 16.27
N VAL A 95 -13.91 -3.89 15.18
CA VAL A 95 -15.11 -4.02 14.33
C VAL A 95 -15.08 -5.32 13.52
N LEU A 96 -13.90 -5.86 13.21
CA LEU A 96 -13.73 -7.04 12.36
C LEU A 96 -13.71 -8.37 13.13
N ALA A 97 -13.42 -8.33 14.43
CA ALA A 97 -13.29 -9.52 15.26
C ALA A 97 -13.59 -9.24 16.73
N GLU A 98 -14.16 -10.24 17.41
CA GLU A 98 -14.40 -10.20 18.85
C GLU A 98 -13.10 -10.42 19.66
N GLY A 99 -13.06 -9.90 20.89
CA GLY A 99 -11.94 -10.10 21.83
C GLY A 99 -10.68 -9.29 21.50
N VAL A 100 -10.81 -8.26 20.66
CA VAL A 100 -9.74 -7.34 20.29
C VAL A 100 -9.63 -6.26 21.38
N ASP A 101 -8.54 -6.30 22.14
CA ASP A 101 -8.26 -5.36 23.23
C ASP A 101 -6.90 -4.71 23.02
N GLU A 102 -6.81 -3.41 23.29
CA GLU A 102 -5.58 -2.64 23.12
C GLU A 102 -4.42 -3.23 23.93
N ARG A 103 -4.69 -3.78 25.12
CA ARG A 103 -3.70 -4.39 26.01
C ARG A 103 -2.95 -5.55 25.36
N ASN A 104 -3.50 -6.17 24.32
CA ASN A 104 -2.85 -7.26 23.58
C ASN A 104 -1.82 -6.77 22.55
N TYR A 105 -1.79 -5.48 22.22
CA TYR A 105 -0.96 -4.91 21.15
C TYR A 105 0.18 -4.03 21.68
N GLN A 106 1.09 -4.58 22.47
CA GLN A 106 2.11 -3.78 23.17
C GLN A 106 3.33 -3.38 22.33
N LYS A 107 3.49 -3.95 21.12
CA LYS A 107 4.69 -3.78 20.30
C LYS A 107 4.32 -3.51 18.85
N TRP A 108 5.01 -2.58 18.23
CA TRP A 108 4.97 -2.37 16.78
C TRP A 108 5.73 -3.48 16.06
N GLY A 109 5.15 -4.02 15.00
CA GLY A 109 5.86 -4.90 14.08
C GLY A 109 6.78 -4.11 13.15
N ARG A 110 7.66 -4.82 12.43
CA ARG A 110 8.41 -4.20 11.33
C ARG A 110 7.45 -3.79 10.21
N PRO A 111 7.49 -2.53 9.72
CA PRO A 111 6.68 -2.11 8.58
C PRO A 111 7.24 -2.70 7.29
N GLY A 112 6.38 -2.80 6.28
CA GLY A 112 6.77 -3.03 4.89
C GLY A 112 6.47 -1.78 4.08
N ILE A 113 7.39 -1.36 3.22
CA ILE A 113 7.19 -0.24 2.31
C ILE A 113 6.83 -0.80 0.94
N ARG A 114 5.73 -0.31 0.38
CA ARG A 114 5.22 -0.72 -0.93
C ARG A 114 5.47 0.42 -1.91
N ALA A 115 6.31 0.19 -2.90
CA ALA A 115 6.50 1.14 -4.00
C ALA A 115 5.18 1.27 -4.77
N GLN A 116 4.65 2.48 -4.84
CA GLN A 116 3.37 2.78 -5.50
C GLN A 116 3.63 3.79 -6.62
N LEU A 117 3.35 3.38 -7.86
CA LEU A 117 3.55 4.26 -9.00
C LEU A 117 2.54 5.43 -8.97
N LEU A 118 3.05 6.62 -9.29
CA LEU A 118 2.31 7.88 -9.35
C LEU A 118 2.46 8.48 -10.75
N ASP A 119 1.34 8.67 -11.45
CA ASP A 119 1.27 9.45 -12.67
C ASP A 119 1.32 10.94 -12.30
N ILE A 120 2.47 11.57 -12.54
CA ILE A 120 2.72 12.98 -12.18
C ILE A 120 1.96 13.97 -13.06
N THR A 121 1.57 13.57 -14.28
CA THR A 121 0.85 14.42 -15.23
C THR A 121 -0.64 14.42 -14.89
N LYS A 122 -1.21 13.22 -14.68
CA LYS A 122 -2.62 13.07 -14.27
C LYS A 122 -2.82 13.27 -12.76
N LYS A 123 -1.74 13.34 -11.98
CA LYS A 123 -1.75 13.48 -10.51
C LYS A 123 -2.62 12.41 -9.85
N LYS A 124 -2.40 11.14 -10.20
CA LYS A 124 -3.15 9.99 -9.67
C LYS A 124 -2.22 8.81 -9.36
N LEU A 125 -2.65 7.96 -8.43
CA LEU A 125 -1.99 6.67 -8.19
C LEU A 125 -2.37 5.68 -9.30
N GLU A 126 -1.40 4.93 -9.80
CA GLU A 126 -1.69 3.85 -10.74
C GLU A 126 -2.13 2.58 -9.99
N MET A 127 -3.34 2.15 -10.29
CA MET A 127 -4.03 1.09 -9.55
C MET A 127 -3.94 -0.28 -10.22
N ASP A 128 -3.49 -0.32 -11.47
CA ASP A 128 -3.37 -1.53 -12.30
C ASP A 128 -1.95 -1.67 -12.87
N PHE A 129 -1.67 -2.77 -13.56
CA PHE A 129 -0.37 -3.02 -14.15
C PHE A 129 0.02 -1.95 -15.18
N VAL A 130 1.27 -1.51 -15.09
CA VAL A 130 1.86 -0.59 -16.06
C VAL A 130 3.08 -1.25 -16.65
N LEU A 131 3.00 -1.54 -17.95
CA LEU A 131 4.05 -2.09 -18.77
C LEU A 131 4.41 -1.08 -19.86
N GLU A 132 5.68 -0.82 -20.05
CA GLU A 132 6.18 0.02 -21.13
C GLU A 132 7.33 -0.70 -21.83
N GLY A 133 7.33 -0.74 -23.16
CA GLY A 133 8.35 -1.46 -23.88
C GLY A 133 8.24 -1.33 -25.39
N ASP A 134 9.29 -1.80 -26.06
CA ASP A 134 9.40 -1.91 -27.50
C ASP A 134 9.97 -3.29 -27.90
N HIS A 135 10.39 -3.43 -29.15
CA HIS A 135 11.01 -4.64 -29.69
C HIS A 135 12.38 -4.99 -29.06
N ARG A 136 12.95 -4.15 -28.18
CA ARG A 136 14.26 -4.37 -27.55
C ARG A 136 14.16 -4.57 -26.05
N SER A 137 13.23 -3.90 -25.37
CA SER A 137 13.06 -4.06 -23.91
C SER A 137 11.62 -3.89 -23.45
N MET A 138 11.32 -4.55 -22.32
CA MET A 138 10.05 -4.42 -21.61
C MET A 138 10.33 -4.04 -20.16
N HIS A 139 9.63 -3.01 -19.68
CA HIS A 139 9.74 -2.46 -18.34
C HIS A 139 8.42 -2.68 -17.59
N VAL A 140 8.51 -3.31 -16.42
CA VAL A 140 7.38 -3.47 -15.51
C VAL A 140 7.42 -2.31 -14.50
N LEU A 141 6.59 -1.29 -14.71
CA LEU A 141 6.59 -0.07 -13.89
C LEU A 141 5.65 -0.15 -12.69
N ASN A 142 4.55 -0.92 -12.80
CA ASN A 142 3.63 -1.17 -11.69
C ASN A 142 3.18 -2.64 -11.71
N ALA A 143 3.41 -3.35 -10.59
CA ALA A 143 3.02 -4.74 -10.38
C ALA A 143 2.37 -4.96 -9.00
N VAL A 144 1.77 -3.91 -8.45
CA VAL A 144 1.52 -3.77 -7.02
C VAL A 144 0.24 -4.45 -6.54
N SER A 145 -0.76 -4.64 -7.40
CA SER A 145 -2.01 -5.30 -7.04
C SER A 145 -2.56 -6.12 -8.21
N PRO A 146 -2.90 -7.41 -8.03
CA PRO A 146 -2.89 -8.16 -6.77
C PRO A 146 -1.52 -8.82 -6.41
N ALA A 147 -0.42 -8.24 -6.90
CA ALA A 147 0.98 -8.60 -6.57
C ALA A 147 1.27 -10.11 -6.65
N PHE A 148 1.76 -10.70 -5.56
CA PHE A 148 2.25 -12.08 -5.54
C PHE A 148 1.18 -13.11 -5.86
N THR A 149 -0.09 -12.82 -5.56
CA THR A 149 -1.20 -13.76 -5.76
C THR A 149 -1.49 -14.05 -7.23
N CYS A 150 -1.12 -13.14 -8.14
CA CYS A 150 -1.25 -13.31 -9.58
C CYS A 150 0.11 -13.41 -10.29
N SER A 151 1.19 -13.72 -9.57
CA SER A 151 2.54 -13.70 -10.15
C SER A 151 2.69 -14.58 -11.41
N LEU A 152 2.16 -15.80 -11.38
CA LEU A 152 2.18 -16.72 -12.52
C LEU A 152 1.37 -16.21 -13.73
N PRO A 153 0.07 -15.89 -13.61
CA PRO A 153 -0.68 -15.35 -14.74
C PRO A 153 -0.15 -13.98 -15.21
N PHE A 154 0.39 -13.15 -14.30
CA PHE A 154 1.02 -11.89 -14.67
C PHE A 154 2.30 -12.10 -15.48
N ALA A 155 3.12 -13.11 -15.14
CA ALA A 155 4.29 -13.45 -15.94
C ALA A 155 3.91 -13.85 -17.36
N SER A 156 2.88 -14.70 -17.53
CA SER A 156 2.34 -15.04 -18.86
C SER A 156 1.85 -13.80 -19.60
N TYR A 157 1.11 -12.92 -18.91
CA TYR A 157 0.63 -11.65 -19.48
C TYR A 157 1.78 -10.76 -19.98
N VAL A 158 2.89 -10.67 -19.24
CA VAL A 158 4.08 -9.91 -19.66
C VAL A 158 4.75 -10.57 -20.87
N CYS A 159 4.90 -11.90 -20.89
CA CYS A 159 5.45 -12.61 -22.04
C CYS A 159 4.63 -12.37 -23.32
N ASP A 160 3.31 -12.41 -23.24
CA ASP A 160 2.42 -12.13 -24.37
C ASP A 160 2.60 -10.69 -24.92
N HIS A 161 2.90 -9.72 -24.04
CA HIS A 161 3.18 -8.35 -24.46
C HIS A 161 4.54 -8.22 -25.15
N ILE A 162 5.55 -8.95 -24.68
CA ILE A 162 6.87 -9.01 -25.30
C ILE A 162 6.75 -9.61 -26.71
N ASP A 163 6.05 -10.73 -26.85
CA ASP A 163 5.86 -11.40 -28.14
C ASP A 163 5.11 -10.53 -29.16
N LYS A 164 4.20 -9.66 -28.70
CA LYS A 164 3.53 -8.68 -29.55
C LYS A 164 4.45 -7.53 -29.98
N ALA A 165 5.34 -7.09 -29.09
CA ALA A 165 6.27 -5.98 -29.36
C ALA A 165 7.45 -6.40 -30.25
N LEU A 166 7.77 -7.70 -30.30
CA LEU A 166 8.80 -8.27 -31.17
C LEU A 166 8.35 -8.45 -32.64
N LYS A 167 7.03 -8.43 -32.89
CA LYS A 167 6.45 -8.54 -34.24
C LYS A 167 6.37 -7.17 -34.91
#